data_AF-A0A7I7SX10-F1
#
_entry.id   AF-A0A7I7SX10-F1
#
_cell.length_a   1.000
_cell.length_b   1.000
_cell.length_c   1.000
_cell.angle_alpha   90.00
_cell.angle_beta   90.00
_cell.angle_gamma   90.00
#
_symmetry.space_group_name_H-M   'P 1'
#
loop_
_entity.id
_entity.type
_entity.pdbx_description
1 polymer ?
#
loop_
_entity_poly.entity_id
_entity_poly.type
_entity_poly.pdbx_seq_one_letter_code
_entity_poly.pdbx_strand_id
1 'polypeptide(L)'
;MDTGARCDENQTLMAYGRTSKSLVVICVNRDGGLEYRGVRLSDNAPLHLPITRSSDGTLVASNDGVTYAVSPTQILVSSGNDVIYKDSWIEFKEASFSQSGTSSSATTTGSPTTTVSTTTVTVTSSVTPTTTKPAG
;
A
#
# COMPACT_ATOMS: atom_id res chain seq x y z
N MET A 1 -27.98 -10.56 5.46
CA MET A 1 -26.69 -10.44 6.18
C MET A 1 -26.04 -9.17 5.68
N ASP A 2 -26.41 -8.07 6.30
CA ASP A 2 -25.94 -6.72 5.98
C ASP A 2 -24.61 -6.53 6.68
N THR A 3 -23.54 -7.02 6.05
CA THR A 3 -22.19 -6.63 6.45
C THR A 3 -22.12 -5.11 6.29
N GLY A 4 -22.08 -4.37 7.40
CA GLY A 4 -22.29 -2.92 7.48
C GLY A 4 -21.30 -2.05 6.69
N ALA A 5 -20.38 -2.66 5.96
CA ALA A 5 -19.54 -1.98 4.99
C ALA A 5 -20.30 -1.83 3.66
N ARG A 6 -21.22 -0.86 3.61
CA ARG A 6 -21.88 -0.42 2.37
C ARG A 6 -21.91 1.11 2.32
N CYS A 7 -21.93 1.64 1.10
CA CYS A 7 -22.24 3.04 0.87
C CYS A 7 -23.72 3.31 1.15
N ASP A 8 -24.02 4.49 1.67
CA ASP A 8 -25.39 4.96 1.82
C ASP A 8 -26.04 5.18 0.44
N GLU A 9 -27.36 5.27 0.42
CA GLU A 9 -28.18 5.49 -0.79
C GLU A 9 -27.80 6.76 -1.58
N ASN A 10 -27.21 7.76 -0.91
CA ASN A 10 -26.76 9.01 -1.52
C ASN A 10 -25.27 9.02 -1.89
N GLN A 11 -24.57 7.92 -1.63
CA GLN A 11 -23.14 7.77 -1.89
C GLN A 11 -22.92 6.83 -3.08
N THR A 12 -21.86 7.08 -3.84
CA THR A 12 -21.47 6.19 -4.93
C THR A 12 -20.36 5.25 -4.50
N LEU A 13 -20.52 3.95 -4.77
CA LEU A 13 -19.45 2.98 -4.56
C LEU A 13 -18.28 3.28 -5.51
N MET A 14 -17.12 3.58 -4.95
CA MET A 14 -15.89 3.80 -5.70
C MET A 14 -14.98 2.59 -5.66
N ALA A 15 -14.83 1.95 -4.50
CA ALA A 15 -14.07 0.73 -4.38
C ALA A 15 -14.59 -0.16 -3.25
N TYR A 16 -14.34 -1.45 -3.39
CA TYR A 16 -14.66 -2.48 -2.42
C TYR A 16 -13.44 -3.41 -2.31
N GLY A 17 -13.05 -3.73 -1.09
CA GLY A 17 -11.98 -4.65 -0.78
C GLY A 17 -12.38 -5.59 0.36
N ARG A 18 -12.12 -6.88 0.21
CA ARG A 18 -12.36 -7.89 1.23
C ARG A 18 -11.08 -8.66 1.54
N THR A 19 -10.81 -8.83 2.83
CA THR A 19 -9.76 -9.69 3.36
C THR A 19 -10.39 -10.82 4.19
N SER A 20 -9.56 -11.67 4.78
CA SER A 20 -10.01 -12.73 5.70
C SER A 20 -10.60 -12.17 7.00
N LYS A 21 -10.19 -10.96 7.41
CA LYS A 21 -10.54 -10.38 8.72
C LYS A 21 -11.29 -9.06 8.64
N SER A 22 -11.32 -8.41 7.49
CA SER A 22 -11.83 -7.06 7.32
C SER A 22 -12.52 -6.90 5.96
N LEU A 23 -13.56 -6.07 5.94
CA LEU A 23 -14.23 -5.62 4.73
C LEU A 23 -14.10 -4.11 4.65
N VAL A 24 -13.76 -3.58 3.48
CA VAL A 24 -13.51 -2.17 3.24
C VAL A 24 -14.33 -1.72 2.04
N VAL A 25 -14.99 -0.58 2.18
CA VAL A 25 -15.72 0.08 1.11
C VAL A 25 -15.31 1.55 1.07
N ILE A 26 -15.06 2.05 -0.13
CA ILE A 26 -14.76 3.44 -0.40
C ILE A 26 -15.96 4.04 -1.10
N CYS A 27 -16.54 5.05 -0.47
CA CYS A 27 -17.73 5.74 -0.92
C CYS A 27 -17.39 7.16 -1.32
N VAL A 28 -18.03 7.65 -2.39
CA VAL A 28 -17.96 9.04 -2.81
C VAL A 28 -19.23 9.72 -2.32
N ASN A 29 -19.06 10.75 -1.51
CA ASN A 29 -20.13 11.63 -1.05
C ASN A 29 -20.64 12.52 -2.18
N ARG A 30 -21.80 13.14 -1.99
CA ARG A 30 -22.42 14.02 -2.99
C ARG A 30 -21.62 15.30 -3.23
N ASP A 31 -20.84 15.73 -2.25
CA ASP A 31 -19.85 16.81 -2.34
C ASP A 31 -18.54 16.40 -3.04
N GLY A 32 -18.38 15.12 -3.39
CA GLY A 32 -17.16 14.57 -3.99
C GLY A 32 -16.10 14.13 -2.98
N GLY A 33 -16.33 14.34 -1.68
CA GLY A 33 -15.49 13.80 -0.62
C GLY A 33 -15.47 12.27 -0.63
N LEU A 34 -14.31 11.69 -0.30
CA LEU A 34 -14.17 10.25 -0.20
C LEU A 34 -14.29 9.82 1.27
N GLU A 35 -15.00 8.73 1.49
CA GLU A 35 -15.20 8.16 2.81
C GLU A 35 -14.78 6.69 2.81
N TYR A 36 -13.94 6.33 3.79
CA TYR A 36 -13.57 4.97 4.10
C TYR A 36 -14.59 4.38 5.07
N ARG A 37 -15.14 3.23 4.70
CA ARG A 37 -16.06 2.42 5.52
C ARG A 37 -15.49 1.02 5.69
N GLY A 38 -14.81 0.81 6.80
CA GLY A 38 -14.27 -0.49 7.19
C GLY A 38 -15.19 -1.22 8.16
N VAL A 39 -15.25 -2.54 8.09
CA VAL A 39 -15.82 -3.39 9.14
C VAL A 39 -14.83 -4.49 9.45
N ARG A 40 -14.53 -4.66 10.74
CA ARG A 40 -13.74 -5.78 11.23
C ARG A 40 -14.64 -7.00 11.35
N LEU A 41 -14.41 -8.04 10.54
CA LEU A 41 -15.23 -9.24 10.54
C LEU A 41 -15.15 -10.04 11.85
N SER A 42 -14.08 -9.86 12.63
CA SER A 42 -13.89 -10.55 13.91
C SER A 42 -14.88 -10.15 15.00
N ASP A 43 -15.31 -8.89 15.01
CA ASP A 43 -16.14 -8.29 16.07
C ASP A 43 -17.27 -7.41 15.51
N ASN A 44 -17.38 -7.33 14.19
CA ASN A 44 -18.37 -6.57 13.44
C ASN A 44 -18.40 -5.07 13.80
N ALA A 45 -17.27 -4.51 14.22
CA ALA A 45 -17.14 -3.09 14.51
C ALA A 45 -16.95 -2.28 13.21
N PRO A 46 -17.87 -1.36 12.87
CA PRO A 46 -17.71 -0.45 11.74
C PRO A 46 -16.77 0.71 12.09
N LEU A 47 -16.03 1.18 11.10
CA LEU A 47 -15.12 2.31 11.16
C LEU A 47 -15.37 3.21 9.96
N HIS A 48 -15.71 4.47 10.21
CA HIS A 48 -16.03 5.46 9.20
C HIS A 48 -15.04 6.62 9.33
N LEU A 49 -14.28 6.89 8.28
CA LEU A 49 -13.22 7.88 8.30
C LEU A 49 -13.17 8.66 6.98
N PRO A 50 -12.85 9.96 7.00
CA PRO A 50 -12.52 10.67 5.78
C PRO A 50 -11.25 10.05 5.19
N ILE A 51 -11.28 9.79 3.89
CA ILE A 51 -10.13 9.26 3.15
C ILE A 51 -9.76 10.21 2.02
N THR A 52 -8.49 10.25 1.67
CA THR A 52 -8.00 11.10 0.58
C THR A 52 -7.24 10.25 -0.43
N ARG A 53 -7.29 10.66 -1.70
CA ARG A 53 -6.51 10.01 -2.75
C ARG A 53 -5.15 10.70 -2.83
N SER A 54 -4.10 9.93 -2.59
CA SER A 54 -2.72 10.36 -2.77
C SER A 54 -2.36 10.43 -4.25
N SER A 55 -1.25 11.12 -4.58
CA SER A 55 -0.80 11.36 -5.95
C SER A 55 -0.44 10.08 -6.72
N ASP A 56 -0.09 9.02 -6.00
CA ASP A 56 0.19 7.68 -6.53
C ASP A 56 -1.08 6.83 -6.74
N GLY A 57 -2.26 7.38 -6.42
CA GLY A 57 -3.54 6.69 -6.53
C GLY A 57 -3.93 5.87 -5.29
N THR A 58 -3.04 5.77 -4.30
CA THR A 58 -3.34 5.12 -3.01
C THR A 58 -4.32 5.95 -2.22
N LEU A 59 -5.31 5.30 -1.60
CA LEU A 59 -6.28 5.97 -0.73
C LEU A 59 -5.76 5.92 0.71
N VAL A 60 -5.61 7.07 1.35
CA VAL A 60 -5.01 7.20 2.68
C VAL A 60 -5.98 7.89 3.64
N ALA A 61 -6.33 7.20 4.71
CA ALA A 61 -7.11 7.72 5.83
C ALA A 61 -6.25 7.73 7.08
N SER A 62 -6.49 8.67 7.99
CA SER A 62 -5.80 8.74 9.27
C SER A 62 -6.81 8.90 10.40
N ASN A 63 -6.60 8.17 11.49
CA ASN A 63 -7.41 8.24 12.71
C ASN A 63 -6.51 8.02 13.93
N ASP A 64 -6.47 8.99 14.84
CA ASP A 64 -5.78 8.87 16.13
C ASP A 64 -4.32 8.35 16.04
N GLY A 65 -3.58 8.76 15.00
CA GLY A 65 -2.19 8.32 14.76
C GLY A 65 -2.04 7.00 13.99
N VAL A 66 -3.15 6.35 13.67
CA VAL A 66 -3.22 5.18 12.78
C VAL A 66 -3.48 5.64 11.35
N THR A 67 -2.69 5.16 10.41
CA THR A 67 -2.80 5.43 8.98
C THR A 67 -3.26 4.18 8.25
N TYR A 68 -4.30 4.32 7.44
CA TYR A 68 -4.90 3.27 6.63
C TYR A 68 -4.63 3.59 5.17
N ALA A 69 -3.72 2.83 4.56
CA ALA A 69 -3.42 2.93 3.14
C ALA A 69 -4.07 1.76 2.38
N VAL A 70 -4.93 2.11 1.43
CA VAL A 70 -5.71 1.18 0.61
C VAL A 70 -5.21 1.32 -0.83
N SER A 71 -4.60 0.25 -1.35
CA SER A 71 -4.23 0.13 -2.76
C SER A 71 -5.07 -0.95 -3.44
N PRO A 72 -5.08 -1.04 -4.78
CA PRO A 72 -5.80 -2.11 -5.49
C PRO A 72 -5.28 -3.52 -5.19
N THR A 73 -4.07 -3.65 -4.66
CA THR A 73 -3.41 -4.93 -4.42
C THR A 73 -3.45 -5.37 -2.95
N GLN A 74 -3.45 -4.42 -2.01
CA GLN A 74 -3.39 -4.72 -0.58
C GLN A 74 -3.95 -3.57 0.28
N ILE A 75 -4.20 -3.89 1.55
CA ILE A 75 -4.42 -2.92 2.61
C ILE A 75 -3.23 -2.91 3.56
N LEU A 76 -2.85 -1.72 3.98
CA LEU A 76 -1.83 -1.47 4.98
C LEU A 76 -2.40 -0.58 6.06
N VAL A 77 -2.19 -0.95 7.32
CA VAL A 77 -2.51 -0.13 8.48
C VAL A 77 -1.25 -0.01 9.31
N SER A 78 -0.84 1.22 9.56
CA SER A 78 0.32 1.55 10.38
C SER A 78 -0.06 2.45 11.53
N SER A 79 0.62 2.32 12.65
CA SER A 79 0.54 3.25 13.78
C SER A 79 1.90 3.94 13.90
N GLY A 80 1.96 5.23 13.62
CA GLY A 80 3.24 5.95 13.49
C GLY A 80 4.14 5.30 12.42
N ASN A 81 5.26 4.73 12.85
CA ASN A 81 6.25 4.08 11.98
C ASN A 81 6.10 2.55 11.88
N ASP A 82 5.21 1.95 12.67
CA ASP A 82 5.04 0.50 12.75
C ASP A 82 3.83 0.02 11.93
N VAL A 83 4.01 -0.99 11.09
CA VAL A 83 2.90 -1.64 10.37
C VAL A 83 2.24 -2.65 11.30
N ILE A 84 1.00 -2.38 11.69
CA ILE A 84 0.23 -3.23 12.61
C ILE A 84 -0.68 -4.22 11.88
N TYR A 85 -1.02 -3.94 10.61
CA TYR A 85 -1.82 -4.83 9.78
C TYR A 85 -1.45 -4.66 8.31
N LYS A 86 -1.26 -5.79 7.62
CA LYS A 86 -1.02 -5.84 6.18
C LYS A 86 -1.63 -7.10 5.62
N ASP A 87 -2.52 -6.98 4.66
CA ASP A 87 -3.13 -8.12 3.98
C ASP A 87 -3.40 -7.80 2.51
N SER A 88 -3.26 -8.81 1.67
CA SER A 88 -3.69 -8.76 0.27
C SER A 88 -5.20 -8.94 0.19
N TRP A 89 -5.82 -8.33 -0.83
CA TRP A 89 -7.25 -8.52 -1.05
C TRP A 89 -7.55 -9.94 -1.54
N ILE A 90 -8.54 -10.56 -0.90
CA ILE A 90 -9.17 -11.78 -1.42
C ILE A 90 -10.08 -11.40 -2.60
N GLU A 91 -10.77 -10.28 -2.46
CA GLU A 91 -11.61 -9.70 -3.51
C GLU A 91 -11.42 -8.18 -3.49
N PHE A 92 -11.12 -7.61 -4.64
CA PHE A 92 -11.06 -6.16 -4.83
C PHE A 92 -11.85 -5.79 -6.08
N LYS A 93 -12.70 -4.77 -5.97
CA LYS A 93 -13.53 -4.23 -7.03
C LYS A 93 -13.46 -2.71 -6.95
N GLU A 94 -12.89 -2.07 -7.95
CA GLU A 94 -13.03 -0.63 -8.13
C GLU A 94 -14.15 -0.37 -9.13
N ALA A 95 -14.97 0.64 -8.86
CA ALA A 95 -15.81 1.21 -9.88
C ALA A 95 -14.86 1.80 -10.92
N SER A 96 -14.97 1.32 -12.15
CA SER A 96 -14.30 1.91 -13.31
C SER A 96 -14.96 3.27 -13.61
N PHE A 97 -14.81 4.23 -12.70
CA PHE A 97 -14.86 5.62 -13.09
C PHE A 97 -13.72 5.77 -14.09
N SER A 98 -14.06 6.16 -15.30
CA SER A 98 -13.10 6.46 -16.37
C SER A 98 -12.22 7.63 -15.92
N GLN A 99 -11.28 7.38 -15.00
CA GLN A 99 -10.13 8.22 -14.81
C GLN A 99 -9.26 7.95 -16.03
N SER A 100 -9.45 8.77 -17.07
CA SER A 100 -8.42 9.04 -18.05
C SER A 100 -7.17 9.46 -17.28
N GLY A 101 -6.27 8.50 -17.05
CA GLY A 101 -5.14 8.67 -16.13
C GLY A 101 -4.40 7.35 -15.92
N THR A 102 -3.78 6.87 -16.99
CA THR A 102 -2.59 5.99 -17.00
C THR A 102 -2.71 4.69 -16.18
N SER A 103 -2.97 3.60 -16.91
CA SER A 103 -2.50 2.26 -16.56
C SER A 103 -1.06 2.31 -16.06
N SER A 104 -0.85 2.29 -14.75
CA SER A 104 0.42 1.81 -14.20
C SER A 104 0.33 0.30 -14.20
N SER A 105 0.72 -0.30 -15.33
CA SER A 105 1.13 -1.70 -15.36
C SER A 105 2.24 -1.88 -14.33
N ALA A 106 1.89 -2.39 -13.15
CA ALA A 106 2.85 -2.98 -12.23
C ALA A 106 3.33 -4.30 -12.85
N THR A 107 4.33 -4.24 -13.71
CA THR A 107 5.07 -5.43 -14.17
C THR A 107 6.09 -5.78 -13.10
N THR A 108 5.69 -6.61 -12.13
CA THR A 108 6.65 -7.36 -11.31
C THR A 108 7.04 -8.65 -12.05
N THR A 109 8.23 -8.66 -12.64
CA THR A 109 9.00 -9.89 -12.88
C THR A 109 10.41 -9.64 -12.38
N GLY A 110 10.76 -10.27 -11.25
CA GLY A 110 12.11 -10.26 -10.72
C GLY A 110 12.99 -11.35 -11.32
N SER A 111 14.19 -10.94 -11.76
CA SER A 111 15.52 -11.62 -11.70
C SER A 111 15.79 -12.86 -12.59
N PRO A 112 17.05 -13.13 -13.06
CA PRO A 112 18.33 -12.48 -12.74
C PRO A 112 19.16 -11.93 -13.92
N THR A 113 20.06 -11.02 -13.55
CA THR A 113 21.10 -10.38 -14.35
C THR A 113 22.17 -11.36 -14.82
N THR A 114 22.38 -11.45 -16.14
CA THR A 114 23.69 -11.74 -16.74
C THR A 114 23.93 -10.70 -17.83
N THR A 115 24.71 -9.67 -17.54
CA THR A 115 25.39 -8.87 -18.56
C THR A 115 26.67 -8.33 -17.94
N VAL A 116 27.78 -8.91 -18.41
CA VAL A 116 29.13 -8.42 -18.20
C VAL A 116 29.24 -7.03 -18.80
N SER A 117 29.71 -6.07 -18.03
CA SER A 117 30.21 -4.79 -18.54
C SER A 117 31.40 -4.38 -17.71
N THR A 118 32.58 -4.71 -18.24
CA THR A 118 33.90 -4.33 -17.77
C THR A 118 34.03 -2.81 -17.82
N THR A 119 33.96 -2.16 -16.66
CA THR A 119 34.42 -0.77 -16.48
C THR A 119 35.63 -0.80 -15.57
N THR A 120 36.80 -0.61 -16.18
CA THR A 120 38.09 -0.50 -15.51
C THR A 120 38.13 0.83 -14.77
N VAL A 121 38.07 0.79 -13.44
CA VAL A 121 38.36 1.95 -12.58
C VAL A 121 39.71 1.75 -11.92
N THR A 122 40.69 2.52 -12.39
CA THR A 122 42.01 2.64 -11.77
C THR A 122 41.88 3.47 -10.50
N VAL A 123 42.01 2.84 -9.33
CA VAL A 123 42.13 3.54 -8.06
C VAL A 123 43.48 3.17 -7.45
N THR A 124 44.39 4.13 -7.51
CA THR A 124 45.71 4.08 -6.89
C THR A 124 45.55 4.28 -5.39
N SER A 125 45.54 3.18 -4.64
CA SER A 125 45.61 3.21 -3.17
C SER A 125 46.98 2.72 -2.74
N SER A 126 47.89 3.66 -2.53
CA SER A 126 49.12 3.45 -1.78
C SER A 126 48.77 3.19 -0.31
N VAL A 127 48.85 1.93 0.10
CA VAL A 127 48.89 1.55 1.52
C VAL A 127 50.07 0.62 1.73
N THR A 128 51.05 1.13 2.48
CA THR A 128 52.24 0.43 2.95
C THR A 128 51.84 -0.62 4.00
N PRO A 129 52.15 -1.91 3.81
CA PRO A 129 52.01 -2.89 4.89
C PRO A 129 53.23 -2.85 5.80
N THR A 130 53.04 -2.45 7.06
CA THR A 130 54.02 -2.67 8.13
C THR A 130 54.09 -4.17 8.42
N THR A 131 55.30 -4.73 8.30
CA THR A 131 55.55 -6.17 8.42
C THR A 131 55.55 -6.60 9.89
N THR A 132 54.76 -7.63 10.22
CA THR A 132 54.89 -8.40 11.46
C THR A 132 55.82 -9.57 11.17
N LYS A 133 57.01 -9.56 11.79
CA LYS A 133 57.98 -10.66 11.75
C LYS A 133 57.73 -11.59 12.96
N PRO A 134 57.55 -12.90 12.77
CA PRO A 134 57.81 -13.90 13.81
C PRO A 134 59.17 -14.57 13.54
N ALA A 135 60.10 -14.49 14.48
CA ALA A 135 61.22 -15.42 14.61
C ALA A 135 61.87 -15.24 15.99
N GLY A 136 61.87 -16.30 16.80
CA GLY A 136 62.55 -16.40 18.08
C GLY A 136 61.75 -17.21 19.08
#